data_AF-A0A2T9Z3C4-F1
#
_entry.id   AF-A0A2T9Z3C4-F1
#
_cell.length_a   1.000
_cell.length_b   1.000
_cell.length_c   1.000
_cell.angle_alpha   90.00
_cell.angle_beta   90.00
_cell.angle_gamma   90.00
#
_symmetry.space_group_name_H-M   'P 1'
#
loop_
_entity.id
_entity.type
_entity.pdbx_description
1 polymer ?
#
loop_
_entity_poly.entity_id
_entity_poly.type
_entity_poly.pdbx_seq_one_letter_code
_entity_poly.pdbx_strand_id
1 'polypeptide(L)'
;VPKFKPSKFTVAEVTGMKWLTASLVSMVGFALFYGPQPINDLLLGIAFPIHAAIGASAPVTDYIPIRQYPKLRKFALFLLYGGTILTLYGCWVINTKDVGITAYISRLWHAREQKKLD
;
A
#
# COMPACT_ATOMS: atom_id res chain seq x y z
N VAL A 1 -31.57 -16.53 -2.81
CA VAL A 1 -30.92 -15.54 -3.70
C VAL A 1 -30.10 -16.31 -4.74
N PRO A 2 -30.31 -16.10 -6.05
CA PRO A 2 -29.52 -16.77 -7.07
C PRO A 2 -28.03 -16.43 -6.90
N LYS A 3 -27.19 -17.45 -6.74
CA LYS A 3 -25.73 -17.29 -6.69
C LYS A 3 -25.20 -17.20 -8.11
N PHE A 4 -24.91 -15.99 -8.58
CA PHE A 4 -24.25 -15.81 -9.87
C PHE A 4 -22.83 -16.37 -9.80
N LYS A 5 -22.45 -17.16 -10.81
CA LYS A 5 -21.07 -17.64 -10.94
C LYS A 5 -20.17 -16.44 -11.24
N PRO A 6 -19.13 -16.17 -10.42
CA PRO A 6 -18.24 -15.04 -10.67
C PRO A 6 -17.45 -15.28 -11.97
N SER A 7 -17.09 -14.18 -12.64
CA SER A 7 -16.21 -14.26 -13.79
C SER A 7 -14.82 -14.78 -13.38
N LYS A 8 -14.12 -15.44 -14.29
CA LYS A 8 -12.73 -15.91 -14.04
C LYS A 8 -11.82 -14.76 -13.61
N PHE A 9 -12.04 -13.57 -14.17
CA PHE A 9 -11.29 -12.36 -13.86
C PHE A 9 -11.50 -11.90 -12.41
N THR A 10 -12.76 -11.84 -11.95
CA THR A 10 -13.10 -11.49 -10.56
C THR A 10 -12.48 -12.46 -9.57
N VAL A 11 -12.47 -13.76 -9.89
CA VAL A 11 -11.84 -14.78 -9.03
C VAL A 11 -10.32 -14.58 -8.98
N ALA A 12 -9.68 -14.30 -10.11
CA ALA A 12 -8.24 -14.04 -10.18
C ALA A 12 -7.84 -12.79 -9.37
N GLU A 13 -8.62 -11.71 -9.51
CA GLU A 13 -8.40 -10.45 -8.78
C GLU A 13 -8.49 -10.65 -7.26
N VAL A 14 -9.56 -11.26 -6.77
CA VAL A 14 -9.75 -11.54 -5.34
C VAL A 14 -8.67 -12.49 -4.81
N THR A 15 -8.29 -13.49 -5.60
CA THR A 15 -7.23 -14.43 -5.22
C THR A 15 -5.88 -13.71 -5.13
N GLY A 16 -5.55 -12.84 -6.09
CA GLY A 16 -4.34 -12.03 -6.08
C GLY A 16 -4.26 -11.11 -4.85
N MET A 17 -5.35 -10.44 -4.50
CA MET A 17 -5.43 -9.59 -3.30
C MET A 17 -5.18 -10.37 -2.01
N LYS A 18 -5.72 -11.60 -1.91
CA LYS A 18 -5.50 -12.47 -0.75
C LYS A 18 -4.03 -12.84 -0.59
N TRP A 19 -3.37 -13.22 -1.68
CA TRP A 19 -1.95 -13.56 -1.65
C TRP A 19 -1.08 -12.36 -1.33
N LEU A 20 -1.36 -11.19 -1.90
CA LEU A 20 -0.67 -9.94 -1.58
C LEU A 20 -0.79 -9.59 -0.09
N THR A 21 -1.98 -9.78 0.49
CA THR A 21 -2.21 -9.52 1.92
C THR A 21 -1.44 -10.52 2.78
N ALA A 22 -1.48 -11.81 2.43
CA ALA A 22 -0.75 -12.86 3.14
C ALA A 22 0.77 -12.61 3.11
N SER A 23 1.33 -12.18 1.98
CA SER A 23 2.75 -11.85 1.89
C SER A 23 3.12 -10.62 2.72
N LEU A 24 2.24 -9.60 2.75
CA LEU A 24 2.48 -8.37 3.50
C LEU A 24 2.64 -8.64 5.00
N VAL A 25 1.84 -9.55 5.56
CA VAL A 25 1.93 -9.96 6.98
C VAL A 25 3.33 -10.51 7.29
N SER A 26 3.86 -11.38 6.42
CA SER A 26 5.20 -11.95 6.59
C SER A 26 6.31 -10.88 6.50
N MET A 27 6.18 -9.93 5.57
CA MET A 27 7.18 -8.87 5.35
C MET A 27 7.23 -7.85 6.50
N VAL A 28 6.07 -7.50 7.06
CA VAL A 28 5.97 -6.67 8.27
C VAL A 28 6.52 -7.42 9.47
N GLY A 29 6.20 -8.71 9.62
CA GLY A 29 6.77 -9.55 10.67
C GLY A 29 8.30 -9.58 10.60
N PHE A 30 8.86 -9.78 9.41
CA PHE A 30 10.31 -9.74 9.20
C PHE A 30 10.91 -8.39 9.61
N ALA A 31 10.31 -7.27 9.19
CA ALA A 31 10.79 -5.93 9.56
C ALA A 31 10.82 -5.69 11.07
N LEU A 32 9.84 -6.23 11.81
CA LEU A 32 9.73 -6.04 13.26
C LEU A 32 10.72 -6.89 14.05
N PHE A 33 10.91 -8.16 13.66
CA PHE A 33 11.74 -9.10 14.43
C PHE A 33 13.21 -9.12 14.01
N TYR A 34 13.49 -8.99 12.72
CA TYR A 34 14.86 -9.01 12.20
C TYR A 34 15.48 -7.61 12.12
N GLY A 35 14.65 -6.59 11.84
CA GLY A 35 15.09 -5.20 11.73
C GLY A 35 15.32 -4.76 10.28
N PRO A 36 16.01 -3.62 10.09
CA PRO A 36 16.11 -2.98 8.77
C PRO A 36 16.93 -3.78 7.78
N GLN A 37 16.35 -4.10 6.62
CA GLN A 37 17.02 -4.81 5.53
C GLN A 37 16.63 -4.22 4.17
N PRO A 38 17.60 -3.85 3.30
CA PRO A 38 17.31 -3.15 2.05
C PRO A 38 16.36 -3.90 1.11
N ILE A 39 16.46 -5.24 1.05
CA ILE A 39 15.62 -6.07 0.19
C ILE A 39 14.18 -6.07 0.71
N ASN A 40 13.98 -6.26 2.02
CA ASN A 40 12.65 -6.24 2.61
C ASN A 40 12.02 -4.85 2.49
N ASP A 41 12.80 -3.80 2.63
CA ASP A 41 12.36 -2.41 2.46
C ASP A 41 11.94 -2.11 1.03
N LEU A 42 12.66 -2.62 0.02
CA LEU A 42 12.27 -2.52 -1.38
C LEU A 42 10.94 -3.22 -1.64
N LEU A 43 10.80 -4.45 -1.15
CA LEU A 43 9.57 -5.23 -1.30
C LEU A 43 8.39 -4.54 -0.58
N LEU A 44 8.60 -4.05 0.65
CA LEU A 44 7.59 -3.29 1.41
C LEU A 44 7.18 -2.01 0.67
N GLY A 45 8.15 -1.30 0.09
CA GLY A 45 7.93 -0.11 -0.71
C GLY A 45 7.07 -0.33 -1.96
N ILE A 46 6.91 -1.57 -2.41
CA ILE A 46 6.05 -1.93 -3.56
C ILE A 46 4.72 -2.54 -3.08
N ALA A 47 4.79 -3.56 -2.24
CA ALA A 47 3.64 -4.33 -1.82
C ALA A 47 2.65 -3.50 -0.99
N PHE A 48 3.16 -2.63 -0.09
CA PHE A 48 2.32 -1.83 0.78
C PHE A 48 1.50 -0.78 0.01
N PRO A 49 2.08 0.09 -0.85
CA PRO A 49 1.29 1.06 -1.60
C PRO A 49 0.24 0.41 -2.52
N ILE A 50 0.56 -0.72 -3.15
CA ILE A 50 -0.40 -1.45 -4.00
C ILE A 50 -1.57 -1.97 -3.17
N HIS A 51 -1.29 -2.62 -2.02
CA HIS A 51 -2.33 -3.10 -1.12
C HIS A 51 -3.22 -1.96 -0.62
N ALA A 52 -2.60 -0.84 -0.23
CA ALA A 52 -3.31 0.35 0.23
C ALA A 52 -4.20 0.95 -0.87
N ALA A 53 -3.71 1.03 -2.12
CA ALA A 53 -4.48 1.56 -3.25
C ALA A 53 -5.72 0.70 -3.57
N ILE A 54 -5.59 -0.62 -3.49
CA ILE A 54 -6.71 -1.54 -3.66
C ILE A 54 -7.75 -1.30 -2.56
N GLY A 55 -7.32 -1.26 -1.29
CA GLY A 55 -8.21 -1.00 -0.16
C GLY A 55 -8.89 0.38 -0.24
N ALA A 56 -8.16 1.41 -0.64
CA ALA A 56 -8.67 2.77 -0.80
C ALA A 56 -9.61 2.93 -2.01
N SER A 57 -9.58 2.02 -2.97
CA SER A 57 -10.52 2.04 -4.10
C SER A 57 -11.94 1.60 -3.71
N ALA A 58 -12.08 0.75 -2.70
CA ALA A 58 -13.38 0.25 -2.22
C ALA A 58 -14.33 1.36 -1.74
N PRO A 59 -13.95 2.28 -0.82
CA PRO A 59 -14.84 3.37 -0.43
C PRO A 59 -15.17 4.31 -1.59
N VAL A 60 -14.28 4.48 -2.56
CA VAL A 60 -14.56 5.28 -3.77
C VAL A 60 -15.66 4.62 -4.59
N THR A 61 -15.64 3.29 -4.75
CA THR A 61 -16.68 2.56 -5.50
C THR A 61 -17.99 2.43 -4.74
N ASP A 62 -17.94 2.34 -3.42
CA ASP A 62 -19.12 2.13 -2.57
C ASP A 62 -19.90 3.42 -2.35
N TYR A 63 -19.21 4.56 -2.13
CA TYR A 63 -19.87 5.82 -1.79
C TYR A 63 -20.04 6.78 -2.97
N ILE A 64 -19.33 6.60 -4.10
CA ILE A 64 -19.47 7.46 -5.29
C ILE A 64 -20.20 6.68 -6.41
N PRO A 65 -21.54 6.78 -6.49
CA PRO A 65 -22.32 6.01 -7.44
C PRO A 65 -22.08 6.49 -8.88
N ILE A 66 -21.82 5.54 -9.79
CA ILE A 66 -21.55 5.84 -11.21
C ILE A 66 -22.73 6.45 -11.94
N ARG A 67 -23.96 6.15 -11.49
CA ARG A 67 -25.21 6.63 -12.11
C ARG A 67 -25.42 8.13 -11.91
N GLN A 68 -24.99 8.68 -10.77
CA GLN A 68 -25.19 10.09 -10.43
C GLN A 68 -23.92 10.91 -10.70
N TYR A 69 -22.75 10.39 -10.33
CA TYR A 69 -21.49 11.15 -10.37
C TYR A 69 -20.37 10.42 -11.13
N PRO A 70 -20.54 10.11 -12.43
CA PRO A 70 -19.55 9.35 -13.19
C PRO A 70 -18.23 10.10 -13.37
N LYS A 71 -18.26 11.43 -13.51
CA LYS A 71 -17.04 12.27 -13.67
C LYS A 71 -16.23 12.32 -12.37
N LEU A 72 -16.92 12.51 -11.24
CA LEU A 72 -16.28 12.55 -9.93
C LEU A 72 -15.62 11.23 -9.58
N ARG A 73 -16.30 10.09 -9.83
CA ARG A 73 -15.72 8.76 -9.61
C ARG A 73 -14.45 8.56 -10.43
N LYS A 74 -14.45 8.93 -11.71
CA LYS A 74 -13.27 8.83 -12.59
C LYS A 74 -12.12 9.70 -12.07
N PHE A 75 -12.41 10.92 -11.63
CA PHE A 75 -11.41 11.83 -11.08
C PHE A 75 -10.83 11.31 -9.75
N ALA A 76 -11.67 10.81 -8.85
CA ALA A 76 -11.23 10.22 -7.58
C ALA A 76 -10.32 9.00 -7.79
N LEU A 77 -10.69 8.10 -8.72
CA LEU A 77 -9.85 6.96 -9.08
C LEU A 77 -8.54 7.39 -9.75
N PHE A 78 -8.58 8.41 -10.62
CA PHE A 78 -7.37 8.96 -11.23
C PHE A 78 -6.40 9.52 -10.17
N LEU A 79 -6.89 10.31 -9.22
CA LEU A 79 -6.09 10.81 -8.12
C LEU A 79 -5.55 9.68 -7.23
N LEU A 80 -6.37 8.67 -6.95
CA LEU A 80 -5.96 7.52 -6.16
C LEU A 80 -4.79 6.78 -6.82
N TYR A 81 -4.92 6.42 -8.10
CA TYR A 81 -3.87 5.70 -8.81
C TYR A 81 -2.65 6.58 -9.10
N GLY A 82 -2.85 7.87 -9.44
CA GLY A 82 -1.76 8.82 -9.61
C GLY A 82 -0.95 9.03 -8.33
N GLY A 83 -1.64 9.20 -7.20
CA GLY A 83 -1.01 9.28 -5.88
C GLY A 83 -0.30 7.99 -5.46
N THR A 84 -0.82 6.83 -5.88
CA THR A 84 -0.16 5.53 -5.66
C THR A 84 1.15 5.43 -6.44
N ILE A 85 1.17 5.84 -7.71
CA ILE A 85 2.39 5.85 -8.52
C ILE A 85 3.42 6.81 -7.93
N LEU A 86 2.99 7.99 -7.48
CA LEU A 86 3.86 8.95 -6.80
C LEU A 86 4.44 8.37 -5.51
N THR A 87 3.60 7.70 -4.71
CA THR A 87 4.02 7.02 -3.47
C THR A 87 5.06 5.93 -3.78
N LEU A 88 4.82 5.10 -4.80
CA LEU A 88 5.76 4.06 -5.23
C LEU A 88 7.12 4.66 -5.61
N TYR A 89 7.12 5.76 -6.37
CA TYR A 89 8.34 6.48 -6.72
C TYR A 89 9.05 7.04 -5.48
N GLY A 90 8.31 7.63 -4.53
CA GLY A 90 8.85 8.10 -3.26
C GLY A 90 9.49 6.98 -2.43
N CYS A 91 8.81 5.84 -2.31
CA CYS A 91 9.36 4.65 -1.65
C CYS A 91 10.65 4.16 -2.32
N TRP A 92 10.70 4.14 -3.66
CA TRP A 92 11.91 3.79 -4.39
C TRP A 92 13.06 4.77 -4.12
N VAL A 93 12.79 6.07 -4.08
CA VAL A 93 13.80 7.09 -3.75
C VAL A 93 14.34 6.90 -2.33
N ILE A 94 13.47 6.70 -1.34
CA ILE A 94 13.88 6.48 0.07
C ILE A 94 14.73 5.21 0.19
N ASN A 95 14.39 4.15 -0.54
CA ASN A 95 15.12 2.88 -0.47
C ASN A 95 16.47 2.91 -1.21
N THR A 96 16.65 3.78 -2.19
CA THR A 96 17.88 3.81 -3.01
C THR A 96 18.83 4.95 -2.66
N LYS A 97 18.30 6.09 -2.19
CA LYS A 97 19.08 7.30 -1.91
C LYS A 97 19.14 7.67 -0.44
N ASP A 98 18.39 6.98 0.42
CA ASP A 98 18.33 7.23 1.86
C ASP A 98 18.49 5.89 2.63
N VAL A 99 18.20 5.90 3.92
CA VAL A 99 18.44 4.79 4.85
C VAL A 99 17.47 3.60 4.72
N GLY A 100 16.43 3.71 3.90
CA GLY A 100 15.38 2.71 3.77
C GLY A 100 14.19 2.93 4.71
N ILE A 101 13.03 2.42 4.31
CA ILE A 101 11.74 2.66 4.97
C ILE A 101 11.74 2.20 6.44
N THR A 102 12.27 1.03 6.76
CA THR A 102 12.18 0.49 8.13
C THR A 102 13.14 1.19 9.09
N ALA A 103 14.36 1.49 8.63
CA ALA A 103 15.31 2.31 9.37
C ALA A 103 14.79 3.73 9.58
N TYR A 104 14.16 4.31 8.56
CA TYR A 104 13.54 5.63 8.64
C TYR A 104 12.43 5.65 9.70
N ILE A 105 11.53 4.66 9.71
CA ILE A 105 10.46 4.55 10.72
C ILE A 105 11.06 4.39 12.13
N SER A 106 12.11 3.57 12.29
CA SER A 106 12.77 3.37 13.58
C SER A 106 13.35 4.68 14.13
N ARG A 107 14.01 5.47 13.28
CA ARG A 107 14.52 6.81 13.64
C ARG A 107 13.40 7.78 13.97
N LEU A 108 12.33 7.78 13.18
CA LEU A 108 11.17 8.63 13.40
C LEU A 108 10.52 8.35 14.76
N TRP A 109 10.46 7.08 15.16
CA TRP A 109 9.90 6.67 16.45
C TRP A 109 10.72 7.19 17.64
N HIS A 110 12.06 7.14 17.55
CA HIS A 110 12.97 7.56 18.63
C HIS A 110 13.39 9.04 18.55
N ALA A 111 12.91 9.78 17.54
CA ALA A 111 13.32 11.17 17.30
C ALA A 111 13.10 12.11 18.51
N ARG A 112 12.08 11.84 19.33
CA ARG A 112 11.79 12.65 20.54
C ARG A 112 12.81 12.47 21.65
N GLU A 113 13.42 11.29 21.74
CA GLU A 113 14.40 10.97 22.78
C GLU A 113 15.77 11.53 22.42
N GLN A 114 16.15 11.47 21.14
CA GLN A 114 17.39 12.10 20.65
C GLN A 114 17.39 13.61 20.93
N LYS A 115 16.28 14.29 20.70
CA LYS A 115 16.14 15.74 20.99
C LYS A 115 16.34 16.11 22.47
N LYS A 116 16.19 15.19 23.42
CA LYS A 116 16.43 15.46 24.85
C LYS A 116 17.89 15.33 25.26
N LEU A 117 18.71 14.68 24.43
CA LEU A 117 20.12 14.41 24.69
C LEU A 117 21.04 15.49 24.08
N ASP A 118 20.52 16.26 23.13
CA ASP A 118 21.14 17.44 22.50
C ASP A 118 20.74 18.74 23.23
#